data_AF-A0A2S0ME10-F1
#
_entry.id   AF-A0A2S0ME10-F1
#
_cell.length_a   1.000
_cell.length_b   1.000
_cell.length_c   1.000
_cell.angle_alpha   90.00
_cell.angle_beta   90.00
_cell.angle_gamma   90.00
#
_symmetry.space_group_name_H-M   'P 1'
#
loop_
_entity.id
_entity.type
_entity.pdbx_description
1 polymer ?
#
loop_
_entity_poly.entity_id
_entity_poly.type
_entity_poly.pdbx_seq_one_letter_code
_entity_poly.pdbx_strand_id
1 'polypeptide(L)'
;MNPPSPKVRTPPAKPARASVRPTSRWAAAWAALARVWRRMPRSWLAALTVAPLGLVSMGALGGLLYFAVAPLVWPVFGNLNEWRGDGVWPATVAVGMLWSLGFVLAGWLNQRGLARGWSPRRRRLAYAAVLWLGAALLWVLVAATSDIRFS
;
A
#
# COMPACT_ATOMS: atom_id res chain seq x y z
N MET A 1 36.59 -31.11 86.51
CA MET A 1 35.67 -31.17 85.36
C MET A 1 35.37 -29.74 84.93
N ASN A 2 35.90 -29.29 83.80
CA ASN A 2 35.59 -27.96 83.25
C ASN A 2 34.41 -28.07 82.27
N PRO A 3 33.44 -27.12 82.28
CA PRO A 3 32.38 -27.09 81.29
C PRO A 3 32.94 -26.64 79.93
N PRO A 4 32.41 -27.14 78.80
CA PRO A 4 32.82 -26.70 77.48
C PRO A 4 32.27 -25.29 77.19
N SER A 5 33.12 -24.43 76.61
CA SER A 5 32.78 -23.06 76.21
C SER A 5 31.68 -23.03 75.13
N PRO A 6 30.80 -22.01 75.14
CA PRO A 6 29.67 -21.93 74.20
C PRO A 6 30.16 -21.63 72.78
N LYS A 7 29.80 -22.49 71.81
CA LYS A 7 30.05 -22.26 70.38
C LYS A 7 29.24 -21.06 69.89
N VAL A 8 29.93 -19.95 69.59
CA VAL A 8 29.36 -18.77 68.94
C VAL A 8 28.87 -19.17 67.55
N ARG A 9 27.54 -19.23 67.34
CA ARG A 9 26.94 -19.40 66.00
C ARG A 9 27.00 -18.07 65.27
N THR A 10 27.86 -17.96 64.27
CA THR A 10 27.79 -16.86 63.29
C THR A 10 26.55 -17.02 62.41
N PRO A 11 25.78 -15.95 62.15
CA PRO A 11 24.61 -16.01 61.30
C PRO A 11 25.03 -16.28 59.84
N PRO A 12 24.22 -17.04 59.07
CA PRO A 12 24.54 -17.33 57.68
C PRO A 12 24.59 -16.04 56.85
N ALA A 13 25.63 -15.91 56.02
CA ALA A 13 25.78 -14.79 55.11
C ALA A 13 24.55 -14.68 54.20
N LYS A 14 23.90 -13.51 54.23
CA LYS A 14 22.72 -13.19 53.42
C LYS A 14 23.11 -13.30 51.94
N PRO A 15 22.43 -14.12 51.11
CA PRO A 15 22.81 -14.25 49.71
C PRO A 15 22.65 -12.89 49.02
N ALA A 16 23.71 -12.45 48.36
CA ALA A 16 23.72 -11.24 47.56
C ALA A 16 22.57 -11.33 46.54
N ARG A 17 21.65 -10.35 46.57
CA ARG A 17 20.57 -10.26 45.58
C ARG A 17 21.22 -10.11 44.20
N ALA A 18 21.20 -11.17 43.41
CA ALA A 18 21.50 -11.10 41.99
C ALA A 18 20.55 -10.08 41.36
N SER A 19 21.12 -8.99 40.87
CA SER A 19 20.39 -7.95 40.14
C SER A 19 20.00 -8.50 38.77
N VAL A 20 18.92 -9.28 38.73
CA VAL A 20 18.28 -9.64 37.48
C VAL A 20 17.76 -8.33 36.90
N ARG A 21 18.42 -7.80 35.86
CA ARG A 21 17.87 -6.75 34.99
C ARG A 21 17.19 -7.45 33.82
N PRO A 22 15.88 -7.75 33.86
CA PRO A 22 15.18 -8.18 32.67
C PRO A 22 14.72 -6.92 31.93
N THR A 23 15.65 -6.11 31.41
CA THR A 23 15.27 -5.12 30.39
C THR A 23 15.13 -5.87 29.08
N SER A 24 13.93 -6.35 28.78
CA SER A 24 13.67 -6.98 27.50
C SER A 24 14.05 -5.96 26.42
N ARG A 25 14.93 -6.35 25.49
CA ARG A 25 15.40 -5.46 24.42
C ARG A 25 14.20 -4.90 23.63
N TRP A 26 13.11 -5.66 23.59
CA TRP A 26 11.80 -5.26 23.08
C TRP A 26 11.15 -4.11 23.85
N ALA A 27 11.13 -4.11 25.19
CA ALA A 27 10.58 -2.99 25.97
C ALA A 27 11.34 -1.68 25.74
N ALA A 28 12.67 -1.76 25.60
CA ALA A 28 13.49 -0.60 25.26
C ALA A 28 13.20 -0.09 23.83
N ALA A 29 13.01 -1.00 22.86
CA ALA A 29 12.65 -0.67 21.49
C ALA A 29 11.26 -0.01 21.40
N TRP A 30 10.26 -0.56 22.09
CA TRP A 30 8.91 0.02 22.17
C TRP A 30 8.91 1.39 22.85
N ALA A 31 9.69 1.57 23.92
CA ALA A 31 9.84 2.87 24.58
C ALA A 31 10.58 3.90 23.70
N ALA A 32 11.52 3.47 22.86
CA ALA A 32 12.17 4.34 21.87
C ALA A 32 11.19 4.76 20.77
N LEU A 33 10.45 3.82 20.19
CA LEU A 33 9.40 4.08 19.20
C LEU A 33 8.31 5.01 19.75
N ALA A 34 7.83 4.76 20.97
CA ALA A 34 6.81 5.59 21.61
C ALA A 34 7.29 7.01 21.93
N ARG A 35 8.60 7.22 22.13
CA ARG A 35 9.19 8.57 22.30
C ARG A 35 9.30 9.31 20.98
N VAL A 36 9.69 8.62 19.91
CA VAL A 36 9.70 9.17 18.54
C VAL A 36 8.28 9.54 18.11
N TRP A 37 7.31 8.64 18.33
CA TRP A 37 5.90 8.86 18.01
C TRP A 37 5.30 10.07 18.76
N ARG A 38 5.65 10.25 20.04
CA ARG A 38 5.19 11.41 20.84
C ARG A 38 5.78 12.75 20.38
N ARG A 39 6.90 12.74 19.68
CA ARG A 39 7.56 13.94 19.14
C ARG A 39 7.26 14.17 17.67
N MET A 40 6.53 13.28 17.00
CA MET A 40 6.18 13.45 15.59
C MET A 40 5.17 14.59 15.44
N PRO A 41 5.41 15.54 14.52
CA PRO A 41 4.46 16.60 14.23
C PRO A 41 3.19 15.99 13.59
N ARG A 42 2.04 16.64 13.81
CA ARG A 42 0.74 16.18 13.28
C ARG A 42 0.73 16.03 11.76
N SER A 43 1.57 16.77 11.04
CA SER A 43 1.77 16.65 9.59
C SER A 43 2.36 15.31 9.16
N TRP A 44 3.26 14.72 9.96
CA TRP A 44 3.83 13.41 9.66
C TRP A 44 2.83 12.28 9.89
N LEU A 45 2.01 12.37 10.93
CA LEU A 45 0.88 11.47 11.15
C LEU A 45 -0.09 11.54 9.96
N ALA A 46 -0.42 12.75 9.50
CA ALA A 46 -1.26 12.94 8.32
C ALA A 46 -0.61 12.36 7.05
N ALA A 47 0.69 12.54 6.84
CA ALA A 47 1.39 11.93 5.70
C ALA A 47 1.34 10.40 5.75
N LEU A 48 1.55 9.82 6.94
CA LEU A 48 1.54 8.37 7.16
C LEU A 48 0.14 7.76 6.96
N THR A 49 -0.93 8.52 7.13
CA THR A 49 -2.30 8.06 6.86
C THR A 49 -2.72 8.30 5.41
N VAL A 50 -2.40 9.47 4.86
CA VAL A 50 -2.80 9.87 3.50
C VAL A 50 -2.04 9.08 2.43
N ALA A 51 -0.75 8.80 2.63
CA ALA A 51 0.04 8.05 1.65
C ALA A 51 -0.51 6.64 1.35
N PRO A 52 -0.73 5.75 2.34
CA PRO A 52 -1.33 4.44 2.09
C PRO A 52 -2.77 4.55 1.59
N LEU A 53 -3.53 5.55 2.06
CA LEU A 53 -4.89 5.79 1.56
C LEU A 53 -4.91 6.17 0.08
N GLY A 54 -3.93 6.98 -0.35
CA GLY A 54 -3.72 7.33 -1.76
C GLY A 54 -3.35 6.10 -2.58
N LEU A 55 -2.44 5.26 -2.09
CA LEU A 55 -2.06 4.01 -2.76
C LEU A 55 -3.26 3.06 -2.93
N VAL A 56 -4.04 2.87 -1.87
CA VAL A 56 -5.26 2.05 -1.91
C VAL A 56 -6.29 2.64 -2.88
N SER A 57 -6.46 3.97 -2.89
CA SER A 57 -7.37 4.65 -3.83
C SER A 57 -6.95 4.45 -5.28
N MET A 58 -5.64 4.52 -5.58
CA MET A 58 -5.11 4.28 -6.93
C MET A 58 -5.28 2.82 -7.35
N GLY A 59 -5.02 1.86 -6.45
CA GLY A 59 -5.25 0.44 -6.71
C GLY A 59 -6.73 0.11 -6.93
N ALA A 60 -7.62 0.70 -6.12
CA ALA A 60 -9.07 0.56 -6.28
C ALA A 60 -9.56 1.14 -7.62
N LEU A 61 -9.03 2.30 -8.02
CA LEU A 61 -9.30 2.90 -9.33
C LEU A 61 -8.84 1.97 -10.46
N GLY A 62 -7.62 1.43 -10.38
CA GLY A 62 -7.11 0.46 -11.36
C GLY A 62 -7.99 -0.79 -11.48
N GLY A 63 -8.40 -1.35 -10.34
CA GLY A 63 -9.33 -2.48 -10.29
C GLY A 63 -10.69 -2.15 -10.90
N LEU A 64 -11.26 -0.98 -10.59
CA LEU A 64 -12.52 -0.53 -11.18
C LEU A 64 -12.39 -0.36 -12.71
N LEU A 65 -11.26 0.17 -13.18
CA LEU A 65 -10.97 0.28 -14.61
C LEU A 65 -10.95 -1.09 -15.27
N TYR A 66 -10.37 -2.12 -14.62
CA TYR A 66 -10.39 -3.49 -15.14
C TYR A 66 -11.81 -3.95 -15.43
N PHE A 67 -12.71 -3.79 -14.45
CA PHE A 67 -14.11 -4.15 -14.62
C PHE A 67 -14.81 -3.29 -15.67
N ALA A 68 -14.47 -2.01 -15.79
CA ALA A 68 -15.02 -1.13 -16.82
C ALA A 68 -14.63 -1.56 -18.24
N VAL A 69 -13.43 -2.13 -18.43
CA VAL A 69 -12.95 -2.65 -19.72
C VAL A 69 -13.08 -4.16 -19.86
N ALA A 70 -13.75 -4.83 -18.90
CA ALA A 70 -13.91 -6.27 -18.86
C ALA A 70 -14.39 -6.89 -20.18
N PRO A 71 -15.34 -6.30 -20.94
CA PRO A 71 -15.75 -6.85 -22.23
C PRO A 71 -14.60 -7.07 -23.23
N LEU A 72 -13.50 -6.31 -23.09
CA LEU A 72 -12.33 -6.39 -23.96
C LEU A 72 -11.21 -7.26 -23.38
N VAL A 73 -10.96 -7.15 -22.07
CA VAL A 73 -9.81 -7.77 -21.42
C VAL A 73 -10.11 -9.17 -20.85
N TRP A 74 -11.35 -9.43 -20.45
CA TRP A 74 -11.75 -10.68 -19.81
C TRP A 74 -11.55 -11.92 -20.70
N PRO A 75 -11.86 -11.89 -22.02
CA PRO A 75 -11.60 -13.04 -22.90
C PRO A 75 -10.12 -13.43 -23.01
N VAL A 76 -9.20 -12.50 -22.69
CA VAL A 76 -7.75 -12.70 -22.82
C VAL A 76 -7.11 -13.02 -21.48
N PHE A 77 -7.49 -12.30 -20.41
CA PHE A 77 -6.81 -12.36 -19.12
C PHE A 77 -7.66 -12.97 -17.99
N GLY A 78 -8.92 -13.32 -18.21
CA GLY A 78 -9.76 -13.93 -17.16
C GLY A 78 -10.28 -12.91 -16.13
N ASN A 79 -10.75 -13.39 -14.98
CA ASN A 79 -11.23 -12.51 -13.92
C ASN A 79 -10.06 -12.01 -13.06
N LEU A 80 -10.00 -10.71 -12.77
CA LEU A 80 -8.97 -10.13 -11.90
C LEU A 80 -8.88 -10.82 -10.53
N ASN A 81 -10.01 -11.29 -10.00
CA ASN A 81 -10.07 -11.98 -8.71
C ASN A 81 -9.40 -13.37 -8.73
N GLU A 82 -9.17 -13.93 -9.92
CA GLU A 82 -8.53 -15.23 -10.10
C GLU A 82 -7.02 -15.07 -10.34
N TRP A 83 -6.52 -13.85 -10.52
CA TRP A 83 -5.10 -13.63 -10.78
C TRP A 83 -4.26 -13.92 -9.54
N ARG A 84 -3.07 -14.48 -9.78
CA ARG A 84 -2.10 -14.79 -8.72
C ARG A 84 -0.74 -14.21 -9.05
N GLY A 85 0.01 -13.86 -8.01
CA GLY A 85 1.38 -13.35 -8.12
C GLY A 85 1.55 -11.98 -7.50
N ASP A 86 2.79 -11.67 -7.13
CA ASP A 86 3.13 -10.42 -6.44
C ASP A 86 2.98 -9.19 -7.35
N GLY A 87 2.91 -9.40 -8.68
CA GLY A 87 2.74 -8.36 -9.69
C GLY A 87 1.33 -7.82 -9.84
N VAL A 88 0.29 -8.49 -9.31
CA VAL A 88 -1.12 -8.06 -9.51
C VAL A 88 -1.40 -6.70 -8.88
N TRP A 89 -0.94 -6.48 -7.64
CA TRP A 89 -1.16 -5.21 -6.93
C TRP A 89 -0.33 -4.05 -7.50
N PRO A 90 0.97 -4.19 -7.79
CA PRO A 90 1.72 -3.18 -8.52
C PRO A 90 1.09 -2.85 -9.88
N ALA A 91 0.57 -3.85 -10.61
CA ALA A 91 -0.10 -3.65 -11.88
C ALA A 91 -1.40 -2.83 -11.74
N THR A 92 -2.28 -3.17 -10.79
CA THR A 92 -3.52 -2.39 -10.56
C THR A 92 -3.20 -0.94 -10.21
N VAL A 93 -2.24 -0.70 -9.32
CA VAL A 93 -1.80 0.66 -8.97
C VAL A 93 -1.22 1.38 -10.19
N ALA A 94 -0.33 0.74 -10.96
CA ALA A 94 0.30 1.34 -12.13
C ALA A 94 -0.74 1.75 -13.18
N VAL A 95 -1.73 0.88 -13.46
CA VAL A 95 -2.82 1.21 -14.38
C VAL A 95 -3.64 2.39 -13.85
N GLY A 96 -4.00 2.40 -12.56
CA GLY A 96 -4.74 3.50 -11.94
C GLY A 96 -4.01 4.84 -12.05
N MET A 97 -2.69 4.85 -11.84
CA MET A 97 -1.86 6.05 -11.98
C MET A 97 -1.71 6.49 -13.43
N LEU A 98 -1.35 5.57 -14.33
CA LEU A 98 -1.08 5.87 -15.75
C LEU A 98 -2.33 6.26 -16.52
N TRP A 99 -3.51 5.81 -16.10
CA TRP A 99 -4.77 6.16 -16.75
C TRP A 99 -5.06 7.67 -16.74
N SER A 100 -4.51 8.41 -15.76
CA SER A 100 -4.58 9.87 -15.71
C SER A 100 -4.01 10.54 -16.98
N LEU A 101 -3.03 9.93 -17.66
CA LEU A 101 -2.46 10.43 -18.91
C LEU A 101 -3.49 10.39 -20.06
N GLY A 102 -4.46 9.48 -19.99
CA GLY A 102 -5.58 9.41 -20.93
C GLY A 102 -6.41 10.69 -20.95
N PHE A 103 -6.51 11.42 -19.83
CA PHE A 103 -7.24 12.69 -19.75
C PHE A 103 -6.58 13.80 -20.56
N VAL A 104 -5.24 13.79 -20.67
CA VAL A 104 -4.50 14.76 -21.50
C VAL A 104 -4.85 14.55 -22.97
N LEU A 105 -4.80 13.29 -23.43
CA LEU A 105 -5.14 12.92 -24.79
C LEU A 105 -6.63 13.18 -25.11
N ALA A 106 -7.51 12.79 -24.20
CA ALA A 106 -8.95 13.01 -24.33
C ALA A 106 -9.29 14.52 -24.33
N GLY A 107 -8.63 15.30 -23.48
CA GLY A 107 -8.76 16.76 -23.42
C GLY A 107 -8.33 17.43 -24.72
N TRP A 108 -7.17 17.05 -25.25
CA TRP A 108 -6.70 17.52 -26.55
C TRP A 108 -7.66 17.16 -27.69
N LEU A 109 -8.18 15.92 -27.71
CA LEU A 109 -9.16 15.50 -28.72
C LEU A 109 -10.46 16.32 -28.60
N ASN A 110 -10.89 16.60 -27.38
CA ASN A 110 -12.07 17.41 -27.10
C ASN A 110 -11.91 18.86 -27.60
N GLN A 111 -10.73 19.47 -27.43
CA GLN A 111 -10.43 20.80 -27.98
C GLN A 111 -10.43 20.81 -29.50
N ARG A 112 -9.89 19.75 -30.13
CA ARG A 112 -9.98 19.57 -31.59
C ARG A 112 -11.42 19.36 -32.07
N GLY A 113 -12.24 18.66 -31.28
CA GLY A 113 -13.67 18.50 -31.57
C GLY A 113 -14.41 19.83 -31.50
N LEU A 114 -14.08 20.69 -30.53
CA LEU A 114 -14.59 22.07 -30.45
C LEU A 114 -14.25 22.88 -31.69
N ALA A 115 -12.97 22.90 -32.08
CA ALA A 115 -12.51 23.63 -33.26
C ALA A 115 -13.19 23.15 -34.57
N ARG A 116 -13.64 21.88 -34.61
CA ARG A 116 -14.36 21.28 -35.75
C ARG A 116 -15.88 21.39 -35.65
N GLY A 117 -16.41 22.14 -34.68
CA GLY A 117 -17.85 22.32 -34.51
C GLY A 117 -18.61 21.05 -34.11
N TRP A 118 -17.95 20.07 -33.47
CA TRP A 118 -18.64 18.86 -33.06
C TRP A 118 -19.70 19.13 -32.00
N SER A 119 -20.83 18.43 -32.11
CA SER A 119 -21.88 18.49 -31.11
C SER A 119 -21.37 18.04 -29.73
N PRO A 120 -21.95 18.55 -28.62
CA PRO A 120 -21.54 18.18 -27.27
C PRO A 120 -21.60 16.66 -27.01
N ARG A 121 -22.62 15.98 -27.55
CA ARG A 121 -22.76 14.51 -27.43
C ARG A 121 -21.60 13.77 -28.09
N ARG A 122 -21.26 14.13 -29.34
CA ARG A 122 -20.17 13.48 -30.09
C ARG A 122 -18.83 13.65 -29.37
N ARG A 123 -18.57 14.82 -28.81
CA ARG A 123 -17.36 15.09 -28.02
C ARG A 123 -17.30 14.26 -26.75
N ARG A 124 -18.39 14.17 -25.99
CA ARG A 124 -18.45 13.34 -24.78
C ARG A 124 -18.23 11.86 -25.10
N LEU A 125 -18.83 11.36 -26.17
CA LEU A 125 -18.60 9.98 -26.63
C LEU A 125 -17.15 9.74 -27.03
N ALA A 126 -16.56 10.64 -27.83
CA ALA A 126 -15.15 10.52 -28.21
C ALA A 126 -14.22 10.60 -26.99
N TYR A 127 -14.51 11.48 -26.04
CA TYR A 127 -13.76 11.61 -24.80
C TYR A 127 -13.82 10.33 -23.95
N ALA A 128 -15.04 9.81 -23.73
CA ALA A 128 -15.26 8.56 -23.01
C ALA A 128 -14.59 7.38 -23.72
N ALA A 129 -14.68 7.31 -25.05
CA ALA A 129 -14.04 6.27 -25.84
C ALA A 129 -12.52 6.30 -25.71
N VAL A 130 -11.88 7.47 -25.74
CA VAL A 130 -10.43 7.60 -25.52
C VAL A 130 -10.04 7.12 -24.13
N LEU A 131 -10.77 7.51 -23.09
CA LEU A 131 -10.49 7.07 -21.73
C LEU A 131 -10.69 5.56 -21.56
N TRP A 132 -11.76 5.01 -22.15
CA TRP A 132 -12.08 3.60 -22.07
C TRP A 132 -11.07 2.73 -22.84
N LEU A 133 -10.74 3.11 -24.07
CA LEU A 133 -9.70 2.44 -24.86
C LEU A 133 -8.31 2.60 -24.22
N GLY A 134 -8.02 3.76 -23.64
CA GLY A 134 -6.78 4.01 -22.90
C GLY A 134 -6.65 3.09 -21.69
N ALA A 135 -7.73 2.88 -20.92
CA ALA A 135 -7.75 1.91 -19.82
C ALA A 135 -7.50 0.48 -20.30
N ALA A 136 -8.15 0.08 -21.40
CA ALA A 136 -7.98 -1.26 -21.96
C ALA A 136 -6.54 -1.49 -22.45
N LEU A 137 -5.97 -0.52 -23.16
CA LEU A 137 -4.60 -0.56 -23.63
C LEU A 137 -3.60 -0.64 -22.47
N LEU A 138 -3.79 0.16 -21.42
CA LEU A 138 -2.92 0.12 -20.23
C LEU A 138 -2.99 -1.24 -19.54
N TRP A 139 -4.19 -1.81 -19.40
CA TRP A 139 -4.33 -3.14 -18.84
C TRP A 139 -3.60 -4.20 -19.66
N VAL A 140 -3.74 -4.18 -20.98
CA VAL A 140 -3.01 -5.09 -21.88
C VAL A 140 -1.50 -4.92 -21.72
N LEU A 141 -0.99 -3.68 -21.76
CA LEU A 141 0.44 -3.40 -21.66
C LEU A 141 1.02 -3.82 -20.32
N VAL A 142 0.38 -3.44 -19.22
CA VAL A 142 0.86 -3.73 -17.87
C VAL A 142 0.76 -5.21 -17.56
N ALA A 143 -0.35 -5.87 -17.93
CA ALA A 143 -0.49 -7.31 -17.74
C ALA A 143 0.54 -8.10 -18.56
N ALA A 144 0.89 -7.63 -19.76
CA ALA A 144 1.91 -8.28 -20.60
C ALA A 144 3.35 -8.11 -20.08
N THR A 145 3.63 -7.05 -19.30
CA THR A 145 4.98 -6.79 -18.76
C THR A 145 5.15 -7.19 -17.30
N SER A 146 4.06 -7.53 -16.61
CA SER A 146 4.06 -7.90 -15.20
C SER A 146 4.15 -9.41 -15.03
N ASP A 147 4.81 -9.87 -13.97
CA ASP A 147 4.82 -11.28 -13.57
C ASP A 147 3.49 -11.64 -12.88
N ILE A 148 2.46 -11.84 -13.71
CA ILE A 148 1.10 -12.21 -13.29
C ILE A 148 0.79 -13.60 -13.85
N ARG A 149 0.29 -14.48 -12.98
CA ARG A 149 -0.23 -15.78 -13.37
C ARG A 149 -1.73 -15.67 -13.53
N PHE A 150 -2.18 -15.84 -14.77
CA PHE A 150 -3.59 -15.99 -15.10
C PHE A 150 -4.02 -17.42 -14.77
N SER A 151 -5.22 -17.57 -14.19
CA SER A 151 -5.80 -18.88 -13.84
C SER A 151 -6.49 -19.53 -15.03
#